data_AF-A0A1B9BWK3-F1
#
_entry.id   AF-A0A1B9BWK3-F1
#
_cell.length_a   1.000
_cell.length_b   1.000
_cell.length_c   1.000
_cell.angle_alpha   90.00
_cell.angle_beta   90.00
_cell.angle_gamma   90.00
#
_symmetry.space_group_name_H-M   'P 1'
#
loop_
_entity.id
_entity.type
_entity.pdbx_description
1 polymer ?
#
loop_
_entity_poly.entity_id
_entity_poly.type
_entity_poly.pdbx_seq_one_letter_code
_entity_poly.pdbx_strand_id
1 'polypeptide(L)'
;MELDHKARAAIEDIINRREGINSIQTQLKEDIKAIAEYLAVKPAQVARIISLVERERAKGDVLEAERGVIDAAESMIPVTASAEEVQDA
;
A
#
# COMPACT_ATOMS: atom_id res chain seq x y z
N MET A 1 -35.52 -27.93 -12.14
CA MET A 1 -35.06 -27.10 -11.01
C MET A 1 -34.20 -25.97 -11.58
N GLU A 2 -34.80 -24.85 -11.99
CA GLU A 2 -34.06 -23.73 -12.60
C GLU A 2 -33.42 -22.77 -11.58
N LEU A 3 -33.78 -22.91 -10.30
CA LEU A 3 -33.19 -22.16 -9.18
C LEU A 3 -31.71 -22.51 -8.93
N ASP A 4 -31.18 -23.62 -9.47
CA ASP A 4 -29.83 -24.08 -9.16
C ASP A 4 -28.75 -23.41 -10.03
N HIS A 5 -28.98 -23.23 -11.34
CA HIS A 5 -27.92 -22.76 -12.24
C HIS A 5 -27.57 -21.27 -12.08
N LYS A 6 -28.56 -20.39 -11.92
CA LYS A 6 -28.30 -18.94 -11.73
C LYS A 6 -27.68 -18.66 -10.36
N ALA A 7 -28.15 -19.34 -9.32
CA ALA A 7 -27.59 -19.22 -7.99
C ALA A 7 -26.15 -19.76 -7.93
N ARG A 8 -25.88 -20.91 -8.57
CA ARG A 8 -24.53 -21.46 -8.71
C ARG A 8 -23.59 -20.50 -9.43
N ALA A 9 -23.99 -19.97 -10.58
CA ALA A 9 -23.17 -19.02 -11.33
C ALA A 9 -22.85 -17.75 -10.52
N ALA A 10 -23.83 -17.24 -9.75
CA ALA A 10 -23.60 -16.09 -8.88
C ALA A 10 -22.63 -16.39 -7.73
N ILE A 11 -22.68 -17.60 -7.15
CA ILE A 11 -21.75 -18.03 -6.10
C ILE A 11 -20.34 -18.22 -6.67
N GLU A 12 -20.20 -18.85 -7.83
CA GLU A 12 -18.91 -19.03 -8.51
C GLU A 12 -18.27 -17.68 -8.85
N ASP A 13 -19.05 -16.70 -9.33
CA ASP A 13 -18.57 -15.35 -9.58
C ASP A 13 -18.06 -14.66 -8.30
N ILE A 14 -18.75 -14.82 -7.17
CA ILE A 14 -18.28 -14.30 -5.87
C ILE A 14 -16.97 -14.97 -5.46
N ILE A 15 -16.83 -16.28 -5.64
CA ILE A 15 -15.60 -17.02 -5.32
C ILE A 15 -14.44 -16.48 -6.16
N ASN A 16 -14.62 -16.37 -7.47
CA ASN A 16 -13.60 -15.86 -8.38
C ASN A 16 -13.18 -14.43 -8.02
N ARG A 17 -14.15 -13.55 -7.69
CA ARG A 17 -13.85 -12.19 -7.23
C ARG A 17 -13.07 -12.18 -5.93
N ARG A 18 -13.38 -13.07 -4.98
CA ARG A 18 -12.63 -13.20 -3.71
C ARG A 18 -11.20 -13.68 -3.94
N GLU A 19 -10.98 -14.63 -4.86
CA GLU A 19 -9.64 -15.07 -5.24
C GLU A 19 -8.82 -13.93 -5.85
N GLY A 20 -9.42 -13.16 -6.76
CA GLY A 20 -8.79 -11.96 -7.33
C GLY A 20 -8.41 -10.93 -6.26
N ILE A 21 -9.31 -10.64 -5.32
CA ILE A 21 -9.03 -9.74 -4.18
C ILE A 21 -7.88 -10.28 -3.33
N ASN A 22 -7.86 -11.57 -3.01
CA ASN A 22 -6.80 -12.18 -2.21
C ASN A 22 -5.44 -12.09 -2.91
N SER A 23 -5.41 -12.29 -4.24
CA SER A 23 -4.21 -12.15 -5.05
C SER A 23 -3.68 -10.71 -4.99
N ILE A 24 -4.55 -9.72 -5.20
CA ILE A 24 -4.19 -8.28 -5.10
C ILE A 24 -3.70 -7.94 -3.69
N GLN A 25 -4.39 -8.39 -2.65
CA GLN A 25 -3.96 -8.16 -1.26
C GLN A 25 -2.59 -8.77 -0.95
N THR A 26 -2.27 -9.91 -1.56
CA THR A 26 -0.96 -10.54 -1.42
C THR A 26 0.10 -9.70 -2.11
N GLN A 27 -0.16 -9.25 -3.35
CA GLN A 27 0.76 -8.38 -4.08
C GLN A 27 1.01 -7.07 -3.32
N LEU A 28 -0.03 -6.41 -2.82
CA LEU A 28 0.10 -5.18 -2.03
C LEU A 28 0.97 -5.35 -0.78
N LYS A 29 0.92 -6.52 -0.13
CA LYS A 29 1.80 -6.81 1.01
C LYS A 29 3.26 -6.91 0.60
N GLU A 30 3.54 -7.54 -0.54
CA GLU A 30 4.91 -7.63 -1.06
C GLU A 30 5.41 -6.25 -1.54
N ASP A 31 4.56 -5.44 -2.15
CA ASP A 31 4.91 -4.07 -2.55
C ASP A 31 5.26 -3.20 -1.33
N ILE A 32 4.48 -3.30 -0.25
CA ILE A 32 4.78 -2.60 1.02
C ILE A 32 6.12 -3.05 1.60
N LYS A 33 6.45 -4.34 1.54
CA LYS A 33 7.76 -4.84 1.99
C LYS A 33 8.88 -4.31 1.13
N ALA A 34 8.74 -4.34 -0.20
CA ALA A 34 9.74 -3.85 -1.13
C ALA A 34 10.03 -2.35 -0.91
N ILE A 35 9.00 -1.54 -0.70
CA ILE A 35 9.16 -0.12 -0.35
C ILE A 35 9.84 0.04 1.01
N ALA A 36 9.46 -0.77 2.00
CA ALA A 36 10.06 -0.70 3.33
C ALA A 36 11.55 -1.06 3.30
N GLU A 37 11.93 -2.08 2.53
CA GLU A 37 13.32 -2.45 2.30
C GLU A 37 14.10 -1.34 1.59
N TYR A 38 13.54 -0.78 0.51
CA TYR A 38 14.15 0.33 -0.23
C TYR A 38 14.40 1.57 0.66
N LEU A 39 13.45 1.88 1.54
CA LEU A 39 13.55 3.01 2.46
C LEU A 39 14.28 2.67 3.78
N ALA A 40 14.75 1.43 3.94
CA ALA A 40 15.34 0.91 5.18
C ALA A 40 14.48 1.16 6.44
N VAL A 41 13.16 0.99 6.33
CA VAL A 41 12.19 1.14 7.42
C VAL A 41 11.39 -0.14 7.67
N LYS A 42 10.58 -0.14 8.73
CA LYS A 42 9.65 -1.24 8.97
C LYS A 42 8.43 -1.12 8.04
N PRO A 43 7.88 -2.23 7.50
CA PRO A 43 6.63 -2.24 6.72
C PRO A 43 5.46 -1.51 7.40
N ALA A 44 5.38 -1.57 8.73
CA ALA A 44 4.36 -0.84 9.50
C ALA A 44 4.45 0.69 9.37
N GLN A 45 5.65 1.25 9.16
CA GLN A 45 5.84 2.68 8.92
C GLN A 45 5.29 3.06 7.54
N VAL A 46 5.60 2.27 6.50
CA VAL A 46 5.05 2.47 5.14
C VAL A 46 3.52 2.39 5.15
N ALA A 47 2.94 1.39 5.81
CA ALA A 47 1.49 1.25 5.94
C ALA A 47 0.84 2.47 6.61
N ARG A 48 1.49 3.03 7.64
CA ARG A 48 1.02 4.24 8.33
C ARG A 48 1.04 5.47 7.42
N ILE A 49 2.06 5.62 6.59
CA ILE A 49 2.18 6.72 5.60
C ILE A 49 1.03 6.63 4.59
N ILE A 50 0.81 5.43 4.03
CA ILE A 50 -0.30 5.18 3.09
C ILE A 50 -1.64 5.60 3.72
N SER A 51 -1.94 5.16 4.94
CA SER A 51 -3.18 5.54 5.63
C SER A 51 -3.30 7.03 5.97
N LEU A 52 -2.18 7.78 6.07
CA LEU A 52 -2.24 9.23 6.21
C LEU A 52 -2.62 9.88 4.88
N VAL A 53 -1.97 9.48 3.79
CA VAL A 53 -2.25 9.99 2.43
C VAL A 53 -3.69 9.68 2.01
N GLU A 54 -4.17 8.45 2.25
CA GLU A 54 -5.56 8.07 1.96
C GLU A 54 -6.59 8.92 2.72
N ARG A 55 -6.28 9.30 3.97
CA ARG A 55 -7.16 10.17 4.76
C ARG A 55 -7.21 11.60 4.23
N GLU A 56 -6.10 12.14 3.75
CA GLU A 56 -6.11 13.45 3.10
C GLU A 56 -6.85 13.42 1.76
N ARG A 57 -6.63 12.36 0.94
CA ARG A 57 -7.42 12.11 -0.28
C ARG A 57 -8.91 12.11 -0.03
N ALA A 58 -9.36 11.45 1.03
CA ALA A 58 -10.77 11.35 1.38
C ALA A 58 -11.40 12.70 1.76
N LYS A 59 -10.60 13.70 2.18
CA LYS A 59 -11.08 15.06 2.47
C LYS A 59 -11.26 15.91 1.21
N GLY A 60 -10.80 15.43 0.06
CA GLY A 60 -10.85 16.16 -1.22
C GLY A 60 -9.73 17.17 -1.39
N ASP A 61 -8.71 17.15 -0.53
CA ASP A 61 -7.54 18.02 -0.66
C ASP A 61 -6.67 17.57 -1.84
N VAL A 62 -6.25 18.55 -2.64
CA VAL A 62 -5.49 18.38 -3.88
C VAL A 62 -4.10 17.77 -3.58
N LEU A 63 -3.47 17.16 -4.59
CA LEU A 63 -2.14 16.53 -4.60
C LEU A 63 -1.04 17.24 -3.76
N GLU A 64 -1.14 18.55 -3.53
CA GLU A 64 -0.20 19.33 -2.71
C GLU A 64 -0.24 18.96 -1.22
N ALA A 65 -1.43 18.71 -0.65
CA ALA A 65 -1.57 18.25 0.73
C ALA A 65 -1.07 16.81 0.90
N GLU A 66 -1.33 15.94 -0.09
CA GLU A 66 -0.77 14.59 -0.14
C GLU A 66 0.76 14.62 -0.14
N ARG A 67 1.35 15.52 -0.94
CA ARG A 67 2.79 15.70 -1.04
C ARG A 67 3.38 16.20 0.28
N GLY A 68 2.73 17.15 0.95
CA GLY A 68 3.13 17.59 2.29
C GLY A 68 3.13 16.47 3.33
N VAL A 69 2.20 15.51 3.24
CA VAL A 69 2.20 14.33 4.12
C VAL A 69 3.34 13.37 3.79
N ILE A 70 3.67 13.19 2.51
CA ILE A 70 4.81 12.36 2.07
C ILE A 70 6.12 13.00 2.52
N ASP A 71 6.28 14.31 2.34
CA ASP A 71 7.46 15.07 2.76
C ASP A 71 7.59 15.05 4.30
N ALA A 72 6.48 15.21 5.03
CA ALA A 72 6.48 15.04 6.49
C ALA A 72 6.83 13.60 6.90
N ALA A 73 6.46 12.60 6.12
CA ALA A 73 6.80 11.21 6.38
C ALA A 73 8.30 10.94 6.20
N GLU A 74 9.01 11.69 5.34
CA GLU A 74 10.48 11.64 5.25
C GLU A 74 11.13 11.89 6.63
N SER A 75 10.60 12.84 7.39
CA SER A 75 11.07 13.12 8.76
C SER A 75 10.77 12.02 9.78
N MET A 76 9.86 11.08 9.45
CA MET A 76 9.53 9.91 10.27
C MET A 76 10.40 8.70 9.95
N ILE A 77 11.19 8.76 8.89
CA ILE A 77 12.16 7.75 8.49
C ILE A 77 13.49 8.09 9.19
N PRO A 78 14.03 7.21 10.05
CA PRO A 78 15.34 7.44 10.66
C PRO A 78 16.41 7.61 9.58
N VAL A 79 17.27 8.63 9.70
CA VAL A 79 18.35 9.03 8.77
C VAL A 79 19.42 7.94 8.51
N THR A 80 19.26 6.73 9.06
CA THR A 80 20.22 5.63 8.86
C THR A 80 20.25 5.09 7.43
N ALA A 81 19.34 5.50 6.55
CA ALA A 81 19.34 5.12 5.13
C ALA A 81 20.23 6.01 4.24
N SER A 82 20.79 7.11 4.77
CA SER A 82 21.43 8.17 3.96
C SER A 82 22.96 8.26 4.11
N ALA A 83 23.62 7.29 4.75
CA ALA A 83 25.02 7.46 5.20
C ALA A 83 26.03 6.44 4.64
N GLU A 84 25.81 5.88 3.45
CA GLU A 84 26.85 5.10 2.75
C GLU A 84 26.93 5.49 1.26
N GLU A 85 27.55 6.65 1.00
CA GLU A 85 28.19 7.11 -0.26
C GLU A 85 28.62 8.56 0.08
N VAL A 86 29.89 8.95 0.22
CA VAL A 86 31.11 8.65 -0.50
C VAL A 86 32.26 8.93 0.47
N GLN A 87 33.12 7.96 0.76
CA GLN A 87 34.38 8.22 1.45
C GLN A 87 35.45 8.43 0.37
N ASP A 88 35.95 9.66 0.32
CA ASP A 88 36.94 10.18 -0.63
C ASP A 88 38.14 9.24 -0.84
N ALA A 89 38.59 9.20 -2.10
CA ALA A 89 39.85 8.59 -2.54
C ALA A 89 41.09 9.40 -2.13
#